data_AF-A0A7C3P1H5-F1
#
_entry.id   AF-A0A7C3P1H5-F1
#
_cell.length_a   1.000
_cell.length_b   1.000
_cell.length_c   1.000
_cell.angle_alpha   90.00
_cell.angle_beta   90.00
_cell.angle_gamma   90.00
#
_symmetry.space_group_name_H-M   'P 1'
#
loop_
_entity.id
_entity.type
_entity.pdbx_description
1 polymer ?
#
loop_
_entity_poly.entity_id
_entity_poly.type
_entity_poly.pdbx_seq_one_letter_code
_entity_poly.pdbx_strand_id
1 'polypeptide(L)'
;MCQTGRQPILVAAKRRVLSAAVVLYGAVYDADWKPHPLRPEPMDALIREITCPVTAVFGELDNLIPRDNVVRMFNVLAQAKKSFDIRMYADAPHGFLNDTMPGRYRPAQTEAAWNQIASFLGAVFAGEWPKDRIRWRFDADSSAEYDFTKMKRWE
;
A
#
# COMPACT_ATOMS: atom_id res chain seq x y z
N MET A 1 12.34 -7.12 7.64
CA MET A 1 11.91 -5.75 8.03
C MET A 1 10.78 -5.31 7.09
N CYS A 2 9.58 -5.05 7.61
CA CYS A 2 8.53 -4.34 6.85
C CYS A 2 8.87 -2.84 6.93
N GLN A 3 9.70 -2.35 6.01
CA GLN A 3 10.41 -1.08 6.16
C GLN A 3 9.58 0.18 5.88
N THR A 4 8.38 0.07 5.30
CA THR A 4 7.59 1.28 5.02
C THR A 4 6.77 1.72 6.21
N GLY A 5 6.13 0.79 6.94
CA GLY A 5 5.16 1.16 7.99
C GLY A 5 4.18 2.22 7.47
N ARG A 6 3.85 3.21 8.30
CA ARG A 6 3.03 4.38 7.89
C ARG A 6 3.85 5.55 7.34
N GLN A 7 5.17 5.43 7.30
CA GLN A 7 6.08 6.55 7.09
C GLN A 7 5.95 7.18 5.69
N PRO A 8 5.89 6.42 4.57
CA PRO A 8 5.69 7.03 3.26
C PRO A 8 4.42 7.89 3.18
N ILE A 9 3.32 7.42 3.77
CA ILE A 9 2.06 8.17 3.81
C ILE A 9 2.20 9.43 4.66
N LEU A 10 2.82 9.34 5.84
CA LEU A 10 3.08 10.50 6.69
C LEU A 10 3.93 11.56 5.98
N VAL A 11 5.04 11.16 5.35
CA VAL A 11 5.93 12.10 4.66
C VAL A 11 5.21 12.70 3.44
N ALA A 12 4.47 11.91 2.67
CA ALA A 12 3.70 12.39 1.51
C ALA A 12 2.55 13.34 1.88
N ALA A 13 1.97 13.19 3.07
CA ALA A 13 0.99 14.13 3.63
C ALA A 13 1.65 15.45 4.05
N LYS A 14 2.81 15.39 4.70
CA LYS A 14 3.45 16.55 5.36
C LYS A 14 4.53 17.25 4.54
N ARG A 15 4.89 16.71 3.37
CA ARG A 15 5.91 17.28 2.45
C ARG A 15 5.37 17.35 1.04
N ARG A 16 5.31 18.57 0.49
CA ARG A 16 4.79 18.87 -0.86
C ARG A 16 5.84 18.77 -1.97
N VAL A 17 7.04 18.31 -1.64
CA VAL A 17 8.20 18.22 -2.55
C VAL A 17 8.36 16.85 -3.18
N LEU A 18 7.55 15.86 -2.79
CA LEU A 18 7.66 14.49 -3.30
C LEU A 18 6.99 14.37 -4.66
N SER A 19 7.64 13.65 -5.58
CA SER A 19 7.04 13.28 -6.86
C SER A 19 6.12 12.07 -6.75
N ALA A 20 6.41 11.13 -5.86
CA ALA A 20 5.66 9.89 -5.65
C ALA A 20 5.85 9.35 -4.23
N ALA A 21 4.98 8.43 -3.81
CA ALA A 21 5.18 7.60 -2.62
C ALA A 21 4.96 6.12 -2.94
N VAL A 22 5.79 5.25 -2.36
CA VAL A 22 5.71 3.78 -2.52
C VAL A 22 5.46 3.17 -1.15
N VAL A 23 4.41 2.35 -1.04
CA VAL A 23 4.02 1.63 0.18
C VAL A 23 4.16 0.13 -0.07
N LEU A 24 4.95 -0.56 0.75
CA LEU A 24 5.19 -2.00 0.64
C LEU A 24 4.62 -2.70 1.87
N TYR A 25 3.48 -3.38 1.71
CA TYR A 25 2.75 -4.14 2.74
C TYR A 25 2.83 -3.48 4.13
N GLY A 26 2.62 -2.17 4.16
CA GLY A 26 2.78 -1.34 5.35
C GLY A 26 1.65 -0.33 5.43
N ALA A 27 1.56 0.34 6.58
CA ALA A 27 0.43 1.20 6.93
C ALA A 27 -0.89 0.42 7.01
N VAL A 28 -1.98 1.14 7.23
CA VAL A 28 -3.38 0.64 7.14
C VAL A 28 -3.68 -0.60 8.00
N TYR A 29 -2.89 -0.86 9.05
CA TYR A 29 -3.27 -1.78 10.12
C TYR A 29 -4.54 -1.28 10.82
N ASP A 30 -5.29 -2.16 11.50
CA ASP A 30 -6.51 -1.75 12.24
C ASP A 30 -6.26 -0.58 13.22
N ALA A 31 -5.10 -0.59 13.87
CA ALA A 31 -4.68 0.46 14.79
C ALA A 31 -4.32 1.78 14.11
N ASP A 32 -3.91 1.78 12.83
CA ASP A 32 -3.53 2.99 12.11
C ASP A 32 -4.74 3.88 11.78
N TRP A 33 -5.94 3.29 11.71
CA TRP A 33 -7.19 4.01 11.48
C TRP A 33 -7.72 4.76 12.70
N LYS A 34 -7.06 4.65 13.84
CA LYS A 34 -7.44 5.29 15.10
C LYS A 34 -6.34 6.26 15.54
N PRO A 35 -6.69 7.38 16.19
CA PRO A 35 -5.71 8.23 16.83
C PRO A 35 -4.99 7.49 17.96
N HIS A 36 -3.72 7.80 18.15
CA HIS A 36 -2.88 7.24 19.23
C HIS A 36 -2.05 8.37 19.87
N PRO A 37 -1.72 8.34 21.17
CA PRO A 37 -0.97 9.43 21.81
C PRO A 37 0.34 9.82 21.10
N LEU A 38 1.09 8.82 20.62
CA LEU A 38 2.32 9.03 19.83
C LEU A 38 2.09 9.26 18.32
N ARG A 39 0.89 9.00 17.83
CA ARG A 39 0.50 9.08 16.40
C ARG A 39 -0.94 9.62 16.33
N PRO A 40 -1.15 10.91 16.64
CA PRO A 40 -2.49 11.46 16.88
C PRO A 40 -3.34 11.52 15.61
N GLU A 41 -2.71 11.62 14.43
CA GLU A 41 -3.42 11.67 13.16
C GLU A 41 -3.74 10.25 12.67
N PRO A 42 -5.02 9.90 12.51
CA PRO A 42 -5.39 8.61 11.94
C PRO A 42 -5.02 8.53 10.45
N MET A 43 -4.95 7.32 9.92
CA MET A 43 -4.50 7.07 8.55
C MET A 43 -5.34 7.77 7.48
N ASP A 44 -6.66 7.84 7.67
CA ASP A 44 -7.55 8.54 6.75
C ASP A 44 -7.30 10.06 6.70
N ALA A 45 -7.00 10.68 7.85
CA ALA A 45 -6.58 12.08 7.89
C ALA A 45 -5.29 12.30 7.09
N LEU A 46 -4.28 11.45 7.29
CA LEU A 46 -3.03 11.55 6.53
C LEU A 46 -3.23 11.33 5.03
N ILE A 47 -3.99 10.31 4.63
CA ILE A 47 -4.25 10.01 3.21
C ILE A 47 -4.89 11.22 2.50
N ARG A 48 -5.83 11.91 3.16
CA ARG A 48 -6.50 13.10 2.60
C ARG A 48 -5.53 14.25 2.32
N GLU A 49 -4.41 14.32 3.03
CA GLU A 49 -3.40 15.36 2.87
C GLU A 49 -2.32 15.04 1.83
N ILE A 50 -2.22 13.80 1.34
CA ILE A 50 -1.23 13.40 0.34
C ILE A 50 -1.30 14.31 -0.90
N THR A 51 -0.14 14.73 -1.41
CA THR A 51 -0.06 15.66 -2.56
C THR A 51 0.61 15.08 -3.81
N CYS A 52 1.11 13.84 -3.74
CA CYS A 52 1.71 13.12 -4.86
C CYS A 52 0.97 11.80 -5.15
N PRO A 53 1.14 11.22 -6.35
CA PRO A 53 0.67 9.88 -6.65
C PRO A 53 1.27 8.83 -5.69
N VAL A 54 0.48 7.82 -5.34
CA VAL A 54 0.88 6.73 -4.43
C VAL A 54 0.80 5.38 -5.14
N THR A 55 1.83 4.55 -5.04
CA THR A 55 1.70 3.12 -5.33
C THR A 55 1.76 2.30 -4.05
N ALA A 56 0.95 1.25 -3.95
CA ALA A 56 0.92 0.38 -2.78
C ALA A 56 0.79 -1.09 -3.20
N VAL A 57 1.59 -1.95 -2.56
CA VAL A 57 1.54 -3.40 -2.77
C VAL A 57 1.16 -4.11 -1.47
N PHE A 58 0.18 -4.99 -1.55
CA PHE A 58 -0.35 -5.77 -0.43
C PHE A 58 -0.36 -7.26 -0.79
N GLY A 59 -0.36 -8.10 0.23
CA GLY A 59 -0.51 -9.54 0.06
C GLY A 59 -1.87 -10.01 0.56
N GLU A 60 -2.49 -10.95 -0.14
CA GLU A 60 -3.74 -11.57 0.27
C GLU A 60 -3.60 -12.29 1.63
N LEU A 61 -2.50 -13.02 1.82
CA LEU A 61 -2.23 -13.81 3.03
C LEU A 61 -1.57 -12.98 4.14
N ASP A 62 -1.60 -11.65 4.04
CA ASP A 62 -1.08 -10.76 5.06
C ASP A 62 -1.88 -10.91 6.36
N ASN A 63 -1.20 -11.31 7.43
CA ASN A 63 -1.81 -11.54 8.73
C ASN A 63 -1.87 -10.29 9.63
N LEU A 64 -1.41 -9.15 9.11
CA LEU A 64 -1.42 -7.85 9.80
C LEU A 64 -2.36 -6.85 9.13
N ILE A 65 -2.58 -6.96 7.82
CA ILE A 65 -3.38 -6.03 7.02
C ILE A 65 -4.59 -6.77 6.42
N PRO A 66 -5.80 -6.61 7.00
CA PRO A 66 -7.03 -7.13 6.42
C PRO A 66 -7.31 -6.55 5.04
N ARG A 67 -7.91 -7.34 4.15
CA ARG A 67 -8.40 -6.89 2.83
C ARG A 67 -9.28 -5.65 2.95
N ASP A 68 -10.16 -5.60 3.95
CA ASP A 68 -11.07 -4.49 4.17
C ASP A 68 -10.34 -3.17 4.44
N ASN A 69 -9.14 -3.21 5.02
CA ASN A 69 -8.32 -2.03 5.20
C ASN A 69 -7.66 -1.56 3.90
N VAL A 70 -7.28 -2.49 3.01
CA VAL A 70 -6.82 -2.13 1.65
C VAL A 70 -7.96 -1.47 0.87
N VAL A 71 -9.17 -2.01 0.96
CA VAL A 71 -10.38 -1.42 0.37
C VAL A 71 -10.69 -0.05 0.99
N ARG A 72 -10.53 0.10 2.32
CA ARG A 72 -10.69 1.39 2.99
C ARG A 72 -9.67 2.42 2.50
N MET A 73 -8.41 2.03 2.31
CA MET A 73 -7.37 2.91 1.74
C MET A 73 -7.76 3.39 0.35
N PHE A 74 -8.17 2.47 -0.53
CA PHE A 74 -8.71 2.80 -1.85
C PHE A 74 -9.84 3.83 -1.77
N ASN A 75 -10.84 3.58 -0.91
CA ASN A 75 -12.00 4.46 -0.77
C ASN A 75 -11.61 5.86 -0.28
N VAL A 76 -10.72 5.97 0.70
CA VAL A 76 -10.28 7.27 1.22
C VAL A 76 -9.49 8.03 0.16
N LEU A 77 -8.57 7.38 -0.56
CA LEU A 77 -7.81 8.00 -1.66
C LEU A 77 -8.74 8.51 -2.76
N ALA A 78 -9.71 7.68 -3.18
CA ALA A 78 -10.67 8.02 -4.22
C ALA A 78 -11.56 9.21 -3.81
N GLN A 79 -12.14 9.16 -2.62
CA GLN A 79 -12.95 10.27 -2.06
C GLN A 79 -12.14 11.57 -1.92
N ALA A 80 -10.86 11.47 -1.58
CA ALA A 80 -9.95 12.60 -1.47
C ALA A 80 -9.34 13.04 -2.81
N LYS A 81 -9.78 12.46 -3.94
CA LYS A 81 -9.31 12.77 -5.29
C LYS A 81 -7.79 12.66 -5.41
N LYS A 82 -7.20 11.60 -4.84
CA LYS A 82 -5.77 11.31 -4.95
C LYS A 82 -5.51 10.34 -6.08
N SER A 83 -4.38 10.48 -6.75
CA SER A 83 -3.96 9.52 -7.77
C SER A 83 -3.23 8.35 -7.12
N PHE A 84 -3.52 7.12 -7.56
CA PHE A 84 -2.89 5.93 -6.98
C PHE A 84 -2.84 4.71 -7.92
N ASP A 85 -1.95 3.79 -7.58
CA ASP A 85 -1.80 2.45 -8.17
C ASP A 85 -1.65 1.40 -7.05
N ILE A 86 -2.75 0.75 -6.68
CA ILE A 86 -2.80 -0.21 -5.57
C ILE A 86 -2.98 -1.62 -6.12
N ARG A 87 -2.17 -2.56 -5.64
CA ARG A 87 -2.35 -3.99 -5.95
C ARG A 87 -2.32 -4.88 -4.72
N MET A 88 -3.21 -5.86 -4.67
CA MET A 88 -3.17 -6.97 -3.73
C MET A 88 -2.85 -8.27 -4.49
N TYR A 89 -1.79 -8.96 -4.05
CA TYR A 89 -1.28 -10.17 -4.69
C TYR A 89 -1.80 -11.43 -4.00
N ALA A 90 -2.40 -12.34 -4.78
CA ALA A 90 -2.82 -13.66 -4.31
C ALA A 90 -1.65 -14.48 -3.76
N ASP A 91 -1.94 -15.29 -2.74
CA ASP A 91 -1.01 -16.20 -2.06
C ASP A 91 0.22 -15.53 -1.40
N ALA A 92 0.23 -14.19 -1.32
CA ALA A 92 1.36 -13.43 -0.82
C ALA A 92 1.18 -13.10 0.67
N PRO A 93 2.08 -13.54 1.57
CA PRO A 93 2.01 -13.20 2.98
C PRO A 93 2.63 -11.83 3.27
N HIS A 94 2.52 -11.37 4.51
CA HIS A 94 3.20 -10.16 4.94
C HIS A 94 4.73 -10.28 4.74
N GLY A 95 5.34 -9.29 4.08
CA GLY A 95 6.79 -9.28 3.84
C GLY A 95 7.25 -10.19 2.68
N PHE A 96 6.38 -10.52 1.73
CA PHE A 96 6.67 -11.46 0.64
C PHE A 96 7.82 -11.07 -0.31
N LEU A 97 8.23 -9.79 -0.31
CA LEU A 97 9.38 -9.29 -1.09
C LEU A 97 10.74 -9.62 -0.46
N ASN A 98 10.75 -10.16 0.76
CA ASN A 98 11.98 -10.38 1.51
C ASN A 98 12.59 -11.74 1.16
N ASP A 99 13.57 -11.72 0.26
CA ASP A 99 14.32 -12.87 -0.25
C ASP A 99 15.24 -13.55 0.79
N THR A 100 15.53 -12.88 1.91
CA THR A 100 16.29 -13.46 3.03
C THR A 100 15.43 -14.26 4.01
N MET A 101 14.12 -14.37 3.78
CA MET A 101 13.15 -15.05 4.65
C MET A 101 12.30 -16.06 3.86
N PRO A 102 12.81 -17.29 3.64
CA PRO A 102 12.24 -18.24 2.68
C PRO A 102 10.78 -18.61 2.90
N GLY A 103 10.28 -18.74 4.13
CA GLY A 103 8.89 -19.17 4.34
C GLY A 103 7.85 -18.10 3.98
N ARG A 104 8.23 -16.82 3.98
CA ARG A 104 7.37 -15.74 3.48
C ARG A 104 7.70 -15.26 2.07
N TYR A 105 8.92 -15.49 1.58
CA TYR A 105 9.31 -15.04 0.25
C TYR A 105 8.39 -15.64 -0.83
N ARG A 106 8.01 -14.81 -1.80
CA ARG A 106 7.21 -15.23 -2.96
C ARG A 106 7.83 -14.66 -4.23
N PRO A 107 8.63 -15.44 -4.99
CA PRO A 107 9.39 -14.94 -6.12
C PRO A 107 8.52 -14.28 -7.21
N ALA A 108 7.45 -14.95 -7.64
CA ALA A 108 6.59 -14.47 -8.72
C ALA A 108 5.85 -13.18 -8.34
N GLN A 109 5.27 -13.13 -7.14
CA GLN A 109 4.63 -11.95 -6.58
C GLN A 109 5.64 -10.81 -6.38
N THR A 110 6.88 -11.15 -6.01
CA THR A 110 7.97 -10.18 -5.85
C THR A 110 8.35 -9.53 -7.16
N GLU A 111 8.55 -10.32 -8.21
CA GLU A 111 8.82 -9.82 -9.54
C GLU A 111 7.68 -8.92 -10.04
N ALA A 112 6.43 -9.36 -9.88
CA ALA A 112 5.26 -8.60 -10.29
C ALA A 112 5.11 -7.26 -9.53
N ALA A 113 5.41 -7.25 -8.23
CA ALA A 113 5.41 -6.05 -7.38
C ALA A 113 6.53 -5.08 -7.77
N TRP A 114 7.74 -5.58 -8.02
CA TRP A 114 8.82 -4.73 -8.51
C TRP A 114 8.52 -4.13 -9.88
N ASN A 115 7.92 -4.90 -10.79
CA ASN A 115 7.48 -4.40 -12.09
C ASN A 115 6.42 -3.30 -11.95
N GLN A 116 5.45 -3.44 -11.04
CA GLN A 116 4.48 -2.37 -10.73
C GLN A 116 5.19 -1.12 -10.23
N ILE A 117 6.08 -1.26 -9.24
CA ILE A 117 6.78 -0.12 -8.61
C ILE A 117 7.64 0.61 -9.65
N ALA A 118 8.44 -0.12 -10.42
CA ALA A 118 9.32 0.43 -11.43
C ALA A 118 8.53 1.12 -12.55
N SER A 119 7.46 0.49 -13.06
CA SER A 119 6.58 1.07 -14.08
C SER A 119 5.88 2.33 -13.57
N PHE A 120 5.35 2.30 -12.35
CA PHE A 120 4.71 3.45 -11.72
C PHE A 120 5.67 4.63 -11.57
N LEU A 121 6.86 4.40 -11.00
CA LEU A 121 7.87 5.45 -10.83
C LEU A 121 8.35 5.99 -12.18
N GLY A 122 8.58 5.11 -13.16
CA GLY A 122 8.93 5.52 -14.52
C GLY A 122 7.88 6.45 -15.14
N ALA A 123 6.59 6.09 -15.04
CA ALA A 123 5.49 6.90 -15.53
C ALA A 123 5.38 8.25 -14.78
N VAL A 124 5.58 8.26 -13.45
CA VAL A 124 5.57 9.51 -12.68
C VAL A 124 6.70 10.44 -13.13
N PHE A 125 7.92 9.91 -13.28
CA PHE A 125 9.07 10.72 -13.71
C PHE A 125 8.98 11.16 -15.17
N ALA A 126 8.27 10.43 -16.02
CA ALA A 126 7.91 10.83 -17.37
C ALA A 126 6.78 11.88 -17.43
N GLY A 127 6.21 12.30 -16.29
CA GLY A 127 5.14 13.29 -16.24
C GLY A 127 3.74 12.73 -16.58
N GLU A 128 3.59 11.41 -16.64
CA GLU A 128 2.32 10.77 -16.98
C GLU A 128 1.31 10.81 -15.82
N TRP A 129 1.72 11.24 -14.62
CA TRP A 129 0.81 11.44 -13.49
C TRP A 129 0.71 12.93 -13.14
N PRO A 130 0.08 13.75 -13.99
CA PRO A 130 0.07 15.20 -13.81
C PRO A 130 -0.91 15.61 -12.69
N LYS A 131 -0.65 16.76 -12.06
CA LYS A 131 -1.41 17.25 -10.89
C LYS A 131 -2.85 17.69 -11.20
N ASP A 132 -3.16 17.97 -12.46
CA ASP A 132 -4.48 18.40 -12.93
C ASP A 132 -5.38 17.23 -13.34
N ARG A 133 -4.89 15.98 -13.27
CA ARG A 133 -5.66 14.77 -13.54
C ARG A 133 -5.58 13.79 -12.38
N ILE A 134 -6.69 13.11 -12.12
CA ILE A 134 -6.77 12.05 -11.13
C ILE A 134 -6.79 10.70 -11.86
N ARG A 135 -5.86 9.81 -11.49
CA ARG A 135 -5.73 8.47 -12.08
C ARG A 135 -5.79 7.41 -10.98
N TRP A 136 -6.66 6.42 -11.16
CA TRP A 136 -6.81 5.31 -10.23
C TRP A 136 -6.51 4.01 -10.95
N ARG A 137 -5.64 3.20 -10.35
CA ARG A 137 -5.50 1.79 -10.66
C ARG A 137 -5.67 1.03 -9.36
N PHE A 138 -6.61 0.09 -9.37
CA PHE A 138 -6.85 -0.82 -8.27
C PHE A 138 -7.00 -2.20 -8.87
N ASP A 139 -6.14 -3.11 -8.46
CA ASP A 139 -6.17 -4.50 -8.89
C ASP A 139 -6.01 -5.39 -7.67
N ALA A 140 -6.83 -6.42 -7.55
CA ALA A 140 -6.88 -7.26 -6.37
C ALA A 140 -7.24 -8.66 -6.78
N ASP A 141 -6.31 -9.59 -6.53
CA ASP A 141 -6.55 -11.01 -6.65
C ASP A 141 -6.64 -11.61 -5.24
N SER A 142 -7.77 -12.23 -4.92
CA SER A 142 -8.01 -12.88 -3.64
C SER A 142 -9.09 -13.94 -3.78
N SER A 143 -8.99 -14.98 -2.96
CA SER A 143 -9.95 -16.06 -2.83
C SER A 143 -11.37 -15.54 -2.55
N ALA A 144 -12.35 -16.17 -3.21
CA ALA A 144 -13.76 -15.96 -2.91
C ALA A 144 -14.11 -16.34 -1.45
N GLU A 145 -13.34 -17.24 -0.84
CA GLU A 145 -13.48 -17.72 0.53
C GLU A 145 -12.52 -17.01 1.51
N TYR A 146 -12.09 -15.79 1.17
CA TYR A 146 -11.18 -14.99 1.99
C TYR A 146 -11.69 -14.85 3.42
N ASP A 147 -10.84 -15.23 4.39
CA ASP A 147 -11.12 -15.13 5.82
C ASP A 147 -9.85 -14.67 6.55
N PHE A 148 -9.86 -13.40 6.98
CA PHE A 148 -8.72 -12.81 7.67
C PHE A 148 -8.36 -13.54 8.97
N THR A 149 -9.33 -14.15 9.65
CA THR A 149 -9.10 -14.84 10.93
C THR A 149 -8.24 -16.10 10.78
N LYS A 150 -8.12 -16.62 9.55
CA LYS A 150 -7.28 -17.77 9.20
C LYS A 150 -5.87 -17.37 8.77
N MET A 151 -5.57 -16.07 8.62
CA MET A 151 -4.26 -15.60 8.19
C MET A 151 -3.21 -15.82 9.28
N LYS A 152 -2.05 -16.31 8.88
CA LYS A 152 -0.96 -16.69 9.79
C LYS A 152 0.29 -15.92 9.48
N ARG A 153 1.11 -15.69 10.51
CA ARG A 153 2.47 -15.19 10.32
C ARG A 153 3.31 -16.31 9.70
N TRP A 154 3.98 -15.99 8.60
CA TRP A 154 4.92 -16.87 7.93
C TRP A 154 6.34 -16.55 8.43
N GLU A 155 7.10 -17.59 8.77
CA GLU A 155 8.48 -17.50 9.27
C GLU A 155 9.51 -17.63 8.16
#